data_AF-A0A7W1RZR2-F1
#
_entry.id   AF-A0A7W1RZR2-F1
#
_cell.length_a   1.000
_cell.length_b   1.000
_cell.length_c   1.000
_cell.angle_alpha   90.00
_cell.angle_beta   90.00
_cell.angle_gamma   90.00
#
_symmetry.space_group_name_H-M   'P 1'
#
loop_
_entity.id
_entity.type
_entity.pdbx_description
1 polymer ?
#
loop_
_entity_poly.entity_id
_entity_poly.type
_entity_poly.pdbx_seq_one_letter_code
_entity_poly.pdbx_strand_id
1 'polypeptide(L)'
;MSAIPTIPVTVPYGVGDDPATGVVQVEAVARDATAAQRVAGELATTWLRLRHPELDAAPRPGRARIGAGGEPVDGAYAYVFSKRDHIHRLAFPRRIDGSAGNVLGQVLAGLDETQVFAVVFDLGGLDYVNTIGLSSLVAHSKRLRILISGASPTVRQVFEAIGLDRVLPVHRDLPAALGSLH
;
A
#
# COMPACT_ATOMS: atom_id res chain seq x y z
N MET A 1 -18.00 8.03 0.53
CA MET A 1 -16.83 8.74 -0.04
C MET A 1 -16.85 8.54 -1.54
N SER A 2 -16.54 9.56 -2.35
CA SER A 2 -16.41 9.41 -3.80
C SER A 2 -15.19 8.56 -4.14
N ALA A 3 -15.26 7.81 -5.25
CA ALA A 3 -14.15 7.01 -5.74
C ALA A 3 -12.93 7.90 -6.07
N ILE A 4 -11.73 7.43 -5.78
CA ILE A 4 -10.47 8.16 -5.93
C ILE A 4 -9.69 7.54 -7.10
N PRO A 5 -9.28 8.31 -8.12
CA PRO A 5 -8.56 7.74 -9.25
C PRO A 5 -7.21 7.16 -8.84
N THR A 6 -6.79 6.12 -9.56
CA THR A 6 -5.41 5.63 -9.52
C THR A 6 -4.62 6.42 -10.57
N ILE A 7 -3.52 7.06 -10.19
CA ILE A 7 -2.69 7.88 -11.09
C ILE A 7 -1.30 7.23 -11.14
N PRO A 8 -0.87 6.72 -12.29
CA PRO A 8 0.47 6.17 -12.44
C PRO A 8 1.50 7.30 -12.38
N VAL A 9 2.51 7.14 -11.53
CA VAL A 9 3.60 8.09 -11.36
C VAL A 9 4.92 7.35 -11.52
N THR A 10 5.79 7.84 -12.40
CA THR A 10 7.17 7.37 -12.51
C THR A 10 8.08 8.32 -11.75
N VAL A 11 8.66 7.85 -10.64
CA VAL A 11 9.51 8.64 -9.74
C VAL A 11 10.97 8.30 -10.01
N PRO A 12 11.78 9.23 -10.53
CA PRO A 12 13.22 9.01 -10.64
C PRO A 12 13.88 9.04 -9.25
N TYR A 13 14.98 8.32 -9.09
CA TYR A 13 15.79 8.35 -7.88
C TYR A 13 17.28 8.31 -8.21
N GLY A 14 18.09 8.80 -7.27
CA GLY A 14 19.55 8.73 -7.32
C GLY A 14 20.08 7.92 -6.15
N VAL A 15 21.28 7.37 -6.31
CA VAL A 15 22.04 6.64 -5.28
C VAL A 15 23.39 7.31 -5.13
N GLY A 16 23.69 7.83 -3.93
CA GLY A 16 24.87 8.64 -3.68
C GLY A 16 24.89 9.92 -4.53
N ASP A 17 26.03 10.21 -5.15
CA ASP A 17 26.23 11.42 -5.97
C ASP A 17 25.67 11.29 -7.40
N ASP A 18 25.19 10.12 -7.82
CA ASP A 18 24.61 9.92 -9.15
C ASP A 18 23.18 10.50 -9.21
N PRO A 19 22.93 11.55 -10.03
CA PRO A 19 21.68 12.26 -10.02
C PRO A 19 20.48 11.51 -10.63
N ALA A 20 20.67 10.37 -11.32
CA ALA A 20 19.56 9.60 -11.91
C ALA A 20 19.91 8.12 -12.13
N THR A 21 20.13 7.39 -11.04
CA THR A 21 20.45 5.96 -11.05
C THR A 21 19.29 5.06 -11.53
N GLY A 22 18.04 5.47 -11.33
CA GLY A 22 16.89 4.65 -11.71
C GLY A 22 15.53 5.33 -11.61
N VAL A 23 14.48 4.55 -11.84
CA VAL A 23 13.08 4.97 -11.72
C VAL A 23 12.28 3.91 -10.99
N VAL A 24 11.27 4.33 -10.22
CA VAL A 24 10.25 3.44 -9.66
C VAL A 24 8.87 3.88 -10.15
N GLN A 25 8.06 2.91 -10.56
CA GLN A 25 6.68 3.12 -10.99
C GLN A 25 5.74 2.91 -9.79
N VAL A 26 4.78 3.82 -9.64
CA VAL A 26 3.83 3.81 -8.52
C VAL A 26 2.42 4.05 -9.04
N GLU A 27 1.50 3.17 -8.69
CA GLU A 27 0.06 3.33 -8.96
C GLU A 27 -0.60 4.11 -7.82
N ALA A 28 -0.39 5.43 -7.75
CA ALA A 28 -0.81 6.24 -6.62
C ALA A 28 -2.33 6.47 -6.59
N VAL A 29 -3.00 6.11 -5.49
CA VAL A 29 -4.41 6.45 -5.25
C VAL A 29 -4.48 7.88 -4.72
N ALA A 30 -4.92 8.81 -5.57
CA ALA A 30 -4.90 10.24 -5.26
C ALA A 30 -5.96 11.02 -6.04
N ARG A 31 -6.44 12.15 -5.50
CA ARG A 31 -7.52 12.93 -6.11
C ARG A 31 -7.11 13.76 -7.32
N ASP A 32 -5.82 14.10 -7.40
CA ASP A 32 -5.25 14.95 -8.43
C ASP A 32 -3.75 14.66 -8.59
N ALA A 33 -3.13 15.27 -9.61
CA ALA A 33 -1.72 15.07 -9.93
C ALA A 33 -0.77 15.48 -8.79
N THR A 34 -1.06 16.57 -8.07
CA THR A 34 -0.23 17.06 -6.96
C THR A 34 -0.26 16.09 -5.79
N ALA A 35 -1.45 15.58 -5.45
CA ALA A 35 -1.60 14.54 -4.44
C ALA A 35 -0.93 13.23 -4.87
N ALA A 36 -1.04 12.84 -6.14
CA ALA A 36 -0.39 11.65 -6.68
C ALA A 36 1.13 11.72 -6.57
N GLN A 37 1.72 12.87 -6.93
CA GLN A 37 3.16 13.10 -6.82
C GLN A 37 3.66 13.01 -5.36
N ARG A 38 2.87 13.53 -4.40
CA ARG A 38 3.21 13.46 -2.97
C ARG A 38 3.18 12.01 -2.46
N VAL A 39 2.07 11.31 -2.71
CA VAL A 39 1.90 9.90 -2.32
C VAL A 39 2.98 9.04 -2.96
N ALA A 40 3.26 9.22 -4.25
CA ALA A 40 4.32 8.50 -4.93
C ALA A 40 5.71 8.81 -4.37
N GLY A 41 5.97 10.05 -3.95
CA GLY A 41 7.21 10.43 -3.28
C GLY A 41 7.42 9.72 -1.94
N GLU A 42 6.37 9.64 -1.11
CA GLU A 42 6.39 8.92 0.16
C GLU A 42 6.61 7.41 -0.05
N LEU A 43 5.85 6.81 -0.96
CA LEU A 43 5.97 5.38 -1.32
C LEU A 43 7.37 5.06 -1.88
N ALA A 44 7.89 5.89 -2.80
CA ALA A 44 9.22 5.72 -3.37
C ALA A 44 10.32 5.86 -2.31
N THR A 45 10.17 6.80 -1.36
CA THR A 45 11.12 6.96 -0.24
C THR A 45 11.20 5.69 0.58
N THR A 46 10.04 5.14 0.98
CA THR A 46 9.99 3.89 1.76
C THR A 46 10.52 2.71 0.97
N TRP A 47 10.18 2.58 -0.30
CA TRP A 47 10.67 1.52 -1.16
C TRP A 47 12.20 1.55 -1.33
N LEU A 48 12.79 2.75 -1.51
CA LEU A 48 14.25 2.90 -1.63
C LEU A 48 14.96 2.44 -0.37
N ARG A 49 14.44 2.78 0.82
CA ARG A 49 15.00 2.32 2.09
C ARG A 49 14.93 0.80 2.24
N LEU A 50 13.83 0.19 1.81
CA LEU A 50 13.67 -1.27 1.84
C LEU A 50 14.60 -1.98 0.86
N ARG A 51 14.80 -1.42 -0.34
CA ARG A 51 15.63 -2.01 -1.40
C ARG A 51 17.13 -1.76 -1.22
N HIS A 52 17.48 -0.59 -0.69
CA HIS A 52 18.85 -0.11 -0.57
C HIS A 52 19.14 0.41 0.86
N PRO A 53 19.05 -0.44 1.89
CA PRO A 53 19.16 -0.01 3.29
C PRO A 53 20.51 0.64 3.63
N GLU A 54 21.57 0.25 2.93
CA GLU A 54 22.95 0.72 3.16
C GLU A 54 23.36 1.90 2.26
N LEU A 55 22.50 2.32 1.33
CA LEU A 55 22.86 3.36 0.36
C LEU A 55 22.10 4.65 0.65
N ASP A 56 22.76 5.78 0.41
CA ASP A 56 22.11 7.09 0.41
C ASP A 56 21.28 7.25 -0.88
N ALA A 57 20.12 6.60 -0.91
CA ALA A 57 19.20 6.60 -2.03
C ALA A 57 18.04 7.56 -1.74
N ALA A 58 17.79 8.50 -2.66
CA ALA A 58 16.75 9.52 -2.48
C ALA A 58 15.88 9.65 -3.73
N PRO A 59 14.54 9.67 -3.57
CA PRO A 59 13.63 9.91 -4.69
C PRO A 59 13.66 11.38 -5.08
N ARG A 60 13.33 11.66 -6.35
CA ARG A 60 13.25 13.00 -6.93
C ARG A 60 11.82 13.27 -7.41
N PRO A 61 10.84 13.38 -6.50
CA PRO A 61 9.43 13.51 -6.86
C PRO A 61 9.17 14.75 -7.71
N GLY A 62 9.91 15.85 -7.54
CA GLY A 62 9.82 17.05 -8.38
C GLY A 62 10.12 16.84 -9.87
N ARG A 63 10.75 15.70 -10.24
CA ARG A 63 11.00 15.28 -11.62
C ARG A 63 10.14 14.10 -12.06
N ALA A 64 9.14 13.73 -11.25
CA ALA A 64 8.27 12.61 -11.56
C ALA A 64 7.42 12.89 -12.82
N ARG A 65 7.21 11.84 -13.61
CA ARG A 65 6.25 11.87 -14.71
C ARG A 65 4.91 11.35 -14.21
N ILE A 66 3.87 12.13 -14.41
CA ILE A 66 2.51 11.82 -13.99
C ILE A 66 1.73 11.40 -15.23
N GLY A 67 1.17 10.18 -15.20
CA GLY A 67 0.35 9.67 -16.29
C GLY A 67 -1.12 10.07 -16.15
N ALA A 68 -1.94 9.56 -17.08
CA ALA A 68 -3.38 9.76 -17.05
C ALA A 68 -4.03 8.95 -15.91
N GLY A 69 -5.12 9.48 -15.34
CA GLY A 69 -5.91 8.76 -14.34
C GLY A 69 -6.46 7.45 -14.91
N GLY A 70 -6.29 6.38 -14.14
CA GLY A 70 -6.80 5.04 -14.41
C GLY A 70 -8.05 4.72 -13.60
N GLU A 71 -8.28 3.42 -13.39
CA GLU A 71 -9.47 2.93 -12.69
C GLU A 71 -9.55 3.49 -11.26
N PRO A 72 -10.70 4.07 -10.87
CA PRO A 72 -10.86 4.62 -9.54
C PRO A 72 -11.06 3.52 -8.50
N VAL A 73 -10.60 3.81 -7.28
CA VAL A 73 -10.78 2.98 -6.09
C VAL A 73 -11.88 3.58 -5.24
N ASP A 74 -12.90 2.80 -4.93
CA ASP A 74 -14.03 3.24 -4.10
C ASP A 74 -14.02 2.62 -2.68
N GLY A 75 -13.32 1.50 -2.50
CA GLY A 75 -13.19 0.74 -1.26
C GLY A 75 -11.79 0.73 -0.65
N ALA A 76 -11.43 -0.40 -0.03
CA ALA A 76 -10.09 -0.60 0.50
C ALA A 76 -9.09 -0.84 -0.64
N TYR A 77 -7.82 -0.52 -0.40
CA TYR A 77 -6.75 -0.84 -1.33
C TYR A 77 -5.47 -1.18 -0.58
N ALA A 78 -4.50 -1.76 -1.29
CA ALA A 78 -3.20 -2.04 -0.73
C ALA A 78 -2.07 -1.69 -1.69
N TYR A 79 -0.98 -1.17 -1.15
CA TYR A 79 0.28 -1.04 -1.87
C TYR A 79 1.17 -2.26 -1.62
N VAL A 80 1.67 -2.87 -2.70
CA VAL A 80 2.61 -3.99 -2.64
C VAL A 80 4.01 -3.46 -2.93
N PHE A 81 4.86 -3.46 -1.91
CA PHE A 81 6.27 -3.10 -2.04
C PHE A 81 7.04 -4.31 -2.51
N SER A 82 7.43 -4.34 -3.79
CA SER A 82 8.17 -5.45 -4.37
C SER A 82 9.66 -5.14 -4.51
N LYS A 83 10.49 -6.16 -4.72
CA LYS A 83 11.91 -6.03 -5.09
C LYS A 83 12.12 -5.44 -6.49
N ARG A 84 11.05 -5.35 -7.29
CA ARG A 84 11.08 -4.73 -8.63
C ARG A 84 10.84 -3.23 -8.53
N ASP A 85 11.13 -2.52 -9.61
CA ASP A 85 10.95 -1.07 -9.77
C ASP A 85 9.47 -0.64 -9.89
N HIS A 86 8.56 -1.35 -9.23
CA HIS A 86 7.12 -1.11 -9.27
C HIS A 86 6.48 -1.37 -7.90
N ILE A 87 5.74 -0.37 -7.40
CA ILE A 87 4.83 -0.45 -6.27
C ILE A 87 3.40 -0.56 -6.82
N HIS A 88 2.85 -1.77 -6.77
CA HIS A 88 1.52 -2.07 -7.31
C HIS A 88 0.42 -1.68 -6.35
N ARG A 89 -0.75 -1.31 -6.89
CA ARG A 89 -1.98 -1.10 -6.13
C ARG A 89 -2.95 -2.26 -6.36
N LEU A 90 -3.35 -2.91 -5.27
CA LEU A 90 -4.49 -3.83 -5.25
C LEU A 90 -5.73 -3.07 -4.77
N ALA A 91 -6.87 -3.24 -5.43
CA ALA A 91 -8.13 -2.62 -5.02
C ALA A 91 -9.17 -3.66 -4.63
N PHE A 92 -9.97 -3.31 -3.63
CA PHE A 92 -11.01 -4.14 -3.05
C PHE A 92 -12.29 -3.31 -2.89
N PRO A 93 -13.47 -3.95 -2.96
CA PRO A 93 -14.73 -3.25 -2.78
C PRO A 93 -14.86 -2.66 -1.37
N ARG A 94 -15.79 -1.72 -1.20
CA ARG A 94 -16.14 -1.13 0.09
C ARG A 94 -16.61 -2.16 1.12
N ARG A 95 -17.10 -3.31 0.67
CA ARG A 95 -17.58 -4.40 1.51
C ARG A 95 -16.82 -5.68 1.17
N ILE A 96 -16.07 -6.19 2.14
CA ILE A 96 -15.35 -7.46 2.04
C ILE A 96 -16.19 -8.54 2.73
N ASP A 97 -17.11 -9.13 1.98
CA ASP A 97 -17.94 -10.26 2.41
C ASP A 97 -17.32 -11.61 2.04
N GLY A 98 -18.09 -12.70 2.00
CA GLY A 98 -17.56 -14.03 1.68
C GLY A 98 -16.92 -14.12 0.29
N SER A 99 -17.49 -13.49 -0.72
CA SER A 99 -16.96 -13.54 -2.09
C SER A 99 -15.68 -12.72 -2.22
N ALA A 100 -15.73 -11.45 -1.80
CA ALA A 100 -14.59 -10.54 -1.82
C ALA A 100 -13.47 -10.98 -0.85
N GLY A 101 -13.82 -11.59 0.28
CA GLY A 101 -12.87 -12.16 1.23
C GLY A 101 -12.10 -13.35 0.66
N ASN A 102 -12.74 -14.20 -0.15
CA ASN A 102 -12.07 -15.27 -0.88
C ASN A 102 -11.11 -14.72 -1.94
N VAL A 103 -11.54 -13.70 -2.71
CA VAL A 103 -10.68 -13.02 -3.69
C VAL A 103 -9.47 -12.39 -3.02
N LEU A 104 -9.67 -11.70 -1.89
CA LEU A 104 -8.59 -11.16 -1.07
C LEU A 104 -7.57 -12.23 -0.67
N GLY A 105 -8.05 -13.38 -0.18
CA GLY A 105 -7.18 -14.51 0.18
C GLY A 105 -6.42 -15.05 -1.02
N GLN A 106 -7.07 -15.22 -2.18
CA GLN A 106 -6.41 -15.68 -3.41
C GLN A 106 -5.34 -14.72 -3.91
N VAL A 107 -5.62 -13.41 -3.90
CA VAL A 107 -4.66 -12.37 -4.28
C VAL A 107 -3.44 -12.41 -3.38
N LEU A 108 -3.62 -12.49 -2.06
CA LEU A 108 -2.52 -12.57 -1.10
C LEU A 108 -1.75 -13.90 -1.18
N ALA A 109 -2.43 -15.01 -1.45
CA ALA A 109 -1.80 -16.30 -1.68
C ALA A 109 -0.90 -16.28 -2.93
N GLY A 110 -1.27 -15.52 -3.97
CA GLY A 110 -0.49 -15.36 -5.19
C GLY A 110 0.77 -14.49 -5.05
N LEU A 111 0.91 -13.72 -3.96
CA LEU A 111 2.11 -12.92 -3.73
C LEU A 111 3.29 -13.80 -3.30
N ASP A 112 4.42 -13.70 -4.01
CA ASP A 112 5.68 -14.35 -3.63
C ASP A 112 6.37 -13.57 -2.51
N GLU A 113 6.48 -14.16 -1.31
CA GLU A 113 7.10 -13.53 -0.14
C GLU A 113 8.59 -13.22 -0.35
N THR A 114 9.26 -13.94 -1.25
CA THR A 114 10.67 -13.69 -1.56
C THR A 114 10.87 -12.46 -2.43
N GLN A 115 9.79 -12.00 -3.10
CA GLN A 115 9.79 -10.84 -4.00
C GLN A 115 9.09 -9.62 -3.40
N VAL A 116 8.42 -9.76 -2.25
CA VAL A 116 7.67 -8.70 -1.60
C VAL A 116 8.34 -8.30 -0.28
N PHE A 117 8.61 -7.01 -0.12
CA PHE A 117 9.07 -6.44 1.14
C PHE A 117 7.93 -6.27 2.15
N ALA A 118 6.78 -5.76 1.69
CA ALA A 118 5.61 -5.51 2.51
C ALA A 118 4.33 -5.28 1.69
N VAL A 119 3.20 -5.41 2.35
CA VAL A 119 1.88 -5.02 1.84
C VAL A 119 1.23 -4.06 2.83
N VAL A 120 0.88 -2.85 2.39
CA VAL A 120 0.26 -1.83 3.24
C VAL A 120 -1.17 -1.61 2.78
N PHE A 121 -2.14 -2.02 3.59
CA PHE A 121 -3.57 -1.85 3.34
C PHE A 121 -4.05 -0.50 3.86
N ASP A 122 -4.69 0.30 3.01
CA ASP A 122 -5.51 1.43 3.45
C ASP A 122 -6.99 1.04 3.47
N LEU A 123 -7.59 1.13 4.66
CA LEU A 123 -8.97 0.76 4.92
C LEU A 123 -9.91 1.97 5.00
N GLY A 124 -9.48 3.15 4.55
CA GLY A 124 -10.30 4.37 4.64
C GLY A 124 -11.59 4.31 3.82
N GLY A 125 -11.63 3.49 2.77
CA GLY A 125 -12.83 3.22 1.96
C GLY A 125 -13.64 2.00 2.41
N LEU A 126 -13.23 1.29 3.46
CA LEU A 126 -13.88 0.06 3.90
C LEU A 126 -15.10 0.37 4.81
N ASP A 127 -16.28 -0.03 4.35
CA ASP A 127 -17.53 0.09 5.11
C ASP A 127 -17.80 -1.17 5.96
N TYR A 128 -17.36 -2.34 5.49
CA TYR A 128 -17.67 -3.61 6.14
C TYR A 128 -16.65 -4.70 5.80
N VAL A 129 -16.31 -5.53 6.78
CA VAL A 129 -15.56 -6.77 6.59
C VAL A 129 -16.10 -7.85 7.52
N ASN A 130 -16.29 -9.06 7.01
CA ASN A 130 -16.71 -10.22 7.80
C ASN A 130 -15.51 -11.08 8.25
N THR A 131 -15.80 -12.15 8.99
CA THR A 131 -14.78 -13.08 9.48
C THR A 131 -13.95 -13.73 8.37
N ILE A 132 -14.53 -13.98 7.19
CA ILE A 132 -13.79 -14.55 6.04
C ILE A 132 -12.73 -13.56 5.57
N GLY A 133 -13.10 -12.29 5.33
CA GLY A 133 -12.14 -11.26 4.92
C GLY A 133 -11.02 -11.04 5.94
N LEU A 134 -11.33 -11.03 7.23
CA LEU A 134 -10.34 -10.90 8.30
C LEU A 134 -9.42 -12.12 8.38
N SER A 135 -9.99 -13.32 8.28
CA SER A 135 -9.22 -14.57 8.28
C SER A 135 -8.29 -14.64 7.09
N SER A 136 -8.71 -14.15 5.91
CA SER A 136 -7.84 -14.04 4.74
C SER A 136 -6.62 -13.14 4.98
N LEU A 137 -6.78 -12.00 5.67
CA LEU A 137 -5.64 -11.15 6.04
C LEU A 137 -4.69 -11.87 7.03
N VAL A 138 -5.26 -12.45 8.09
CA VAL A 138 -4.50 -13.11 9.15
C VAL A 138 -3.76 -14.35 8.65
N ALA A 139 -4.38 -15.13 7.76
CA ALA A 139 -3.79 -16.36 7.21
C ALA A 139 -2.45 -16.11 6.52
N HIS A 140 -2.21 -14.89 6.03
CA HIS A 140 -1.00 -14.52 5.32
C HIS A 140 -0.03 -13.64 6.13
N SER A 141 -0.39 -13.21 7.36
CA SER A 141 0.43 -12.29 8.16
C SER A 141 1.77 -12.86 8.64
N LYS A 142 1.88 -14.19 8.73
CA LYS A 142 3.14 -14.86 9.10
C LYS A 142 4.15 -14.89 7.94
N ARG A 143 3.63 -14.88 6.71
CA ARG A 143 4.39 -15.06 5.47
C ARG A 143 4.70 -13.72 4.81
N LEU A 144 3.73 -12.81 4.82
CA LEU A 144 3.82 -11.47 4.27
C LEU A 144 3.87 -10.45 5.41
N ARG A 145 4.76 -9.46 5.31
CA ARG A 145 4.75 -8.30 6.21
C ARG A 145 3.57 -7.40 5.83
N ILE A 146 2.44 -7.59 6.52
CA ILE A 146 1.19 -6.86 6.28
C ILE A 146 1.04 -5.76 7.33
N LEU A 147 0.73 -4.54 6.88
CA LEU A 147 0.39 -3.39 7.73
C LEU A 147 -0.96 -2.84 7.33
N ILE A 148 -1.67 -2.26 8.30
CA ILE A 148 -2.97 -1.64 8.10
C ILE A 148 -2.85 -0.14 8.40
N SER A 149 -3.47 0.69 7.56
CA SER A 149 -3.65 2.13 7.75
C SER A 149 -5.10 2.53 7.50
N GLY A 150 -5.46 3.74 7.93
CA GLY A 150 -6.70 4.39 7.49
C GLY A 150 -8.00 3.73 7.97
N ALA A 151 -7.94 2.71 8.83
CA ALA A 151 -9.14 2.07 9.38
C ALA A 151 -10.01 3.10 10.12
N SER A 152 -11.30 3.14 9.78
CA SER A 152 -12.28 3.98 10.46
C SER A 152 -12.39 3.61 11.94
N PRO A 153 -12.88 4.51 12.83
CA PRO A 153 -13.04 4.20 14.25
C PRO A 153 -13.86 2.93 14.50
N THR A 154 -14.93 2.72 13.73
CA THR A 154 -15.77 1.51 13.81
C THR A 154 -14.99 0.25 13.43
N VAL A 155 -14.20 0.29 12.35
CA VAL A 155 -13.38 -0.86 11.94
C VAL A 155 -12.29 -1.16 12.98
N ARG A 156 -11.67 -0.13 13.57
CA ARG A 156 -10.67 -0.31 14.65
C ARG A 156 -11.27 -0.97 15.89
N GLN A 157 -12.46 -0.55 16.31
CA GLN A 157 -13.16 -1.18 17.44
C GLN A 157 -13.40 -2.67 17.18
N VAL A 158 -13.77 -3.05 15.96
CA VAL A 158 -13.90 -4.47 15.58
C VAL A 158 -12.56 -5.18 15.69
N PHE A 159 -11.46 -4.56 15.21
CA PHE A 159 -10.12 -5.15 15.27
C PHE A 159 -9.64 -5.35 16.70
N GLU A 160 -9.84 -4.36 17.57
CA GLU A 160 -9.51 -4.45 18.99
C GLU A 160 -10.35 -5.53 19.70
N ALA A 161 -11.67 -5.57 19.42
CA ALA A 161 -12.58 -6.53 20.04
C ALA A 161 -12.22 -7.99 19.73
N ILE A 162 -11.65 -8.26 18.55
CA ILE A 162 -11.23 -9.60 18.14
C ILE A 162 -9.71 -9.83 18.32
N GLY A 163 -8.97 -8.85 18.82
CA GLY A 163 -7.52 -8.91 19.05
C GLY A 163 -6.67 -8.93 17.77
N LEU A 164 -7.18 -8.41 16.65
CA LEU A 164 -6.48 -8.37 15.37
C LEU A 164 -5.26 -7.43 15.40
N ASP A 165 -5.34 -6.36 16.19
CA ASP A 165 -4.26 -5.41 16.47
C ASP A 165 -3.00 -6.07 17.06
N ARG A 166 -3.17 -7.22 17.73
CA ARG A 166 -2.06 -8.04 18.24
C ARG A 166 -1.37 -8.88 17.16
N VAL A 167 -2.01 -9.05 16.01
CA VAL A 167 -1.55 -9.90 14.90
C VAL A 167 -1.06 -9.05 13.72
N LEU A 168 -1.72 -7.93 13.46
CA LEU A 168 -1.41 -7.01 12.37
C LEU A 168 -1.20 -5.59 12.92
N PRO A 169 -0.07 -4.93 12.62
CA PRO A 169 0.14 -3.54 12.97
C PRO A 169 -0.94 -2.64 12.33
N VAL A 170 -1.70 -1.93 13.17
CA VAL A 170 -2.72 -0.97 12.73
C VAL A 170 -2.24 0.45 13.02
N HIS A 171 -2.05 1.22 11.97
CA HIS A 171 -1.56 2.59 12.01
C HIS A 171 -2.69 3.58 11.72
N ARG A 172 -2.47 4.84 12.13
CA ARG A 172 -3.47 5.89 11.96
C ARG A 172 -3.79 6.14 10.49
N ASP A 173 -2.75 6.28 9.68
CA ASP A 173 -2.79 6.72 8.29
C ASP A 173 -1.60 6.09 7.53
N LEU A 174 -1.59 6.29 6.20
CA LEU A 174 -0.56 5.73 5.33
C LEU A 174 0.85 6.21 5.73
N PRO A 175 1.12 7.51 5.99
CA PRO A 175 2.44 7.95 6.44
C PRO A 175 2.93 7.24 7.70
N ALA A 176 2.06 7.02 8.70
CA ALA A 176 2.43 6.30 9.92
C ALA A 176 2.78 4.82 9.65
N ALA A 177 2.07 4.16 8.73
CA ALA A 177 2.39 2.78 8.33
C ALA A 177 3.70 2.68 7.53
N LEU A 178 3.95 3.63 6.62
CA LEU A 178 5.23 3.73 5.93
C LEU A 178 6.39 4.04 6.89
N GLY A 179 6.08 4.80 7.95
CA GLY A 179 6.90 5.10 9.11
C GLY A 179 7.39 3.90 9.92
N SER A 180 6.68 2.77 9.88
CA SER A 180 7.03 1.57 10.67
C SER A 180 7.69 0.47 9.84
N LEU A 181 7.89 0.71 8.54
CA LEU A 181 8.55 -0.23 7.64
C LEU A 181 10.08 -0.29 7.84
N HIS A 182 10.65 0.63 8.62
CA HIS A 182 12.06 0.76 8.95
C HIS A 182 12.34 0.45 10.42
#